data_AF-A0A2N2K1D3-F1
#
_entry.id   AF-A0A2N2K1D3-F1
#
_cell.length_a   1.000
_cell.length_b   1.000
_cell.length_c   1.000
_cell.angle_alpha   90.00
_cell.angle_beta   90.00
_cell.angle_gamma   90.00
#
_symmetry.space_group_name_H-M   'P 1'
#
loop_
_entity.id
_entity.type
_entity.pdbx_description
1 polymer ?
#
loop_
_entity_poly.entity_id
_entity_poly.type
_entity_poly.pdbx_seq_one_letter_code
_entity_poly.pdbx_strand_id
1 'polypeptide(L)' 'MSLLQVVREHCFECQGFNGQGSKPVKAVRECPNRGCRFYPYRMGRRPDSKGGSGDIAEKRKRALVETILFG' A
#
# COMPACT_ATOMS: atom_id res chain seq x y z
N MET A 1 11.97 -2.93 -5.91
CA MET A 1 10.99 -2.59 -4.86
C MET A 1 9.76 -3.46 -5.05
N SER A 2 9.15 -3.93 -3.96
CA SER A 2 7.87 -4.66 -4.02
C SER A 2 6.69 -3.69 -4.16
N LEU A 3 5.59 -4.16 -4.77
CA LEU A 3 4.35 -3.38 -4.92
C LEU A 3 3.82 -2.83 -3.58
N LEU A 4 3.96 -3.59 -2.50
CA LEU A 4 3.56 -3.15 -1.17
C LEU A 4 4.41 -2.01 -0.62
N GLN A 5 5.68 -1.92 -1.03
CA GLN A 5 6.54 -0.78 -0.68
C GLN A 5 6.08 0.47 -1.43
N VAL A 6 5.76 0.36 -2.72
CA VAL A 6 5.25 1.47 -3.53
C VAL A 6 3.94 2.03 -2.96
N VAL A 7 2.97 1.17 -2.63
CA VAL A 7 1.71 1.61 -2.02
C VAL A 7 1.93 2.30 -0.67
N ARG A 8 2.88 1.78 0.13
CA ARG A 8 3.23 2.39 1.42
C ARG A 8 3.90 3.75 1.24
N GLU A 9 4.75 3.91 0.23
CA GLU A 9 5.35 5.21 -0.11
C GLU A 9 4.30 6.21 -0.58
N HIS A 10 3.38 5.79 -1.44
CA HIS A 10 2.24 6.62 -1.85
C HIS A 10 1.38 7.06 -0.65
N CYS A 11 1.19 6.18 0.34
CA CYS A 11 0.49 6.54 1.58
C CYS A 11 1.27 7.57 2.41
N PHE A 12 2.61 7.58 2.38
CA PHE A 12 3.40 8.62 3.03
C PHE A 12 3.25 9.95 2.29
N GLU A 13 3.33 9.95 0.96
CA GLU A 13 3.12 11.14 0.12
C GLU A 13 1.73 11.74 0.34
N CYS A 14 0.69 10.90 0.40
CA CYS A 14 -0.67 11.32 0.71
C CYS A 14 -0.80 11.99 2.09
N GLN A 15 0.01 11.57 3.07
CA GLN A 15 0.10 12.20 4.39
C GLN A 15 1.09 13.39 4.45
N GLY A 16 1.57 13.86 3.30
CA GLY A 16 2.44 15.04 3.20
C GLY A 16 3.94 14.76 3.34
N PHE A 17 4.38 13.49 3.30
CA PHE A 17 5.80 13.16 3.30
C PHE A 17 6.43 13.43 1.93
N ASN A 18 7.49 14.25 1.91
CA ASN A 18 8.19 14.66 0.69
C ASN A 18 9.59 14.04 0.57
N GLY A 19 9.87 12.96 1.30
CA GLY A 19 11.20 12.32 1.32
C GLY A 19 12.17 12.91 2.35
N GLN A 20 11.81 13.97 3.07
CA GLN A 20 12.65 14.59 4.09
C GLN A 20 12.09 14.36 5.50
N GLY A 21 12.97 14.12 6.46
CA GLY A 21 12.61 13.87 7.86
C GLY A 21 12.07 12.46 8.11
N SER A 22 11.29 12.32 9.18
CA SER A 22 10.77 11.02 9.61
C SER A 22 9.51 10.63 8.84
N LYS A 23 9.49 9.41 8.31
CA LYS A 23 8.31 8.85 7.62
C LYS A 23 7.10 8.87 8.58
N PRO A 24 5.92 9.37 8.16
CA PRO A 24 4.75 9.51 9.01
C PRO A 24 4.00 8.18 9.20
N VAL A 25 4.69 7.16 9.71
CA VAL A 25 4.17 5.79 9.88
C VAL A 25 2.93 5.74 10.77
N LYS A 26 2.92 6.54 11.85
CA LYS A 26 1.76 6.66 12.74
C LYS A 26 0.55 7.25 12.00
N ALA A 27 0.75 8.37 11.31
CA ALA A 27 -0.31 9.00 10.53
C ALA A 27 -0.89 8.07 9.45
N VAL A 28 -0.05 7.29 8.76
CA VAL A 28 -0.54 6.28 7.80
C VAL A 28 -1.32 5.16 8.49
N ARG A 29 -0.85 4.67 9.64
CA ARG A 29 -1.55 3.64 10.42
C ARG A 29 -2.93 4.12 10.88
N GLU A 30 -3.01 5.35 11.36
CA GLU A 30 -4.19 6.01 11.91
C GLU A 30 -5.03 6.76 10.88
N CYS A 31 -4.74 6.58 9.58
CA CYS A 31 -5.48 7.22 8.51
C CYS A 31 -7.00 6.94 8.66
N PRO A 32 -7.85 7.98 8.72
CA PRO A 32 -9.29 7.82 8.93
C PRO A 32 -10.02 7.32 7.68
N ASN A 33 -9.40 7.42 6.51
CA ASN A 33 -10.02 7.04 5.23
C ASN A 33 -10.04 5.52 5.02
N ARG A 34 -10.99 4.85 5.67
CA ARG A 34 -11.21 3.39 5.54
C ARG A 34 -11.74 2.96 4.17
N GLY A 35 -12.30 3.90 3.38
CA GLY A 35 -12.78 3.66 2.02
C GLY A 35 -11.68 3.72 0.96
N CYS A 36 -10.46 4.12 1.32
CA CYS A 36 -9.35 4.17 0.39
C CYS A 36 -8.99 2.77 -0.12
N ARG A 37 -8.87 2.64 -1.45
CA ARG A 37 -8.51 1.36 -2.10
C ARG A 37 -7.14 0.82 -1.64
N PHE A 38 -6.26 1.69 -1.16
CA PHE A 38 -4.94 1.33 -0.61
C PHE A 38 -4.95 1.04 0.89
N TYR A 39 -6.05 1.32 1.61
CA TYR A 39 -6.17 1.12 3.06
C TYR A 39 -5.68 -0.25 3.55
N PRO A 40 -6.02 -1.40 2.93
CA PRO A 40 -5.55 -2.71 3.40
C PRO A 40 -4.04 -2.93 3.21
N TYR A 41 -3.39 -2.18 2.32
CA TYR A 41 -1.98 -2.34 1.97
C TYR A 41 -1.06 -1.27 2.57
N ARG A 42 -1.64 -0.21 3.17
CA ARG A 42 -0.94 0.99 3.67
C ARG A 42 0.22 0.74 4.64
N MET A 43 0.21 -0.40 5.34
CA MET A 43 1.24 -0.78 6.31
C MET A 43 2.37 -1.62 5.69
N GLY A 44 2.31 -1.95 4.39
CA GLY A 44 3.31 -2.75 3.71
C GLY A 44 3.43 -4.18 4.22
N ARG A 45 2.45 -4.67 5.01
CA ARG A 45 2.34 -6.06 5.46
C ARG A 45 1.08 -6.67 4.87
N ARG A 46 1.19 -7.93 4.42
CA ARG A 46 0.03 -8.73 4.04
C ARG A 46 -0.78 -9.07 5.31
N PRO A 47 -2.12 -9.11 5.26
CA PRO A 47 -2.87 -9.93 6.21
C PRO A 47 -2.40 -11.38 6.04
N ASP A 48 -2.19 -12.04 7.16
CA ASP A 48 -1.56 -13.36 7.34
C ASP A 48 -1.72 -14.31 6.13
N SER A 49 -0.62 -14.61 5.46
CA SER A 49 -0.59 -15.61 4.38
C SER A 49 -0.51 -17.00 5.01
N LYS A 50 -1.63 -17.52 5.51
CA LYS A 50 -1.80 -18.97 5.61
C LYS A 50 -2.09 -19.52 4.21
N GLY A 51 -1.04 -20.04 3.56
CA GLY A 51 -1.09 -21.05 2.49
C GLY A 51 -1.85 -20.69 1.21
N GLY A 52 -1.14 -20.45 0.11
CA GLY A 52 -1.74 -20.50 -1.23
C GLY A 52 -0.98 -19.71 -2.30
N SER A 53 -0.11 -20.42 -3.02
CA SER A 53 0.31 -20.23 -4.43
C SER A 53 0.52 -18.78 -4.93
N GLY A 54 1.79 -18.39 -5.02
CA GLY A 54 2.27 -17.02 -5.20
C GLY A 54 1.98 -16.31 -6.53
N ASP A 55 1.43 -16.99 -7.54
CA ASP A 55 1.51 -16.50 -8.93
C ASP A 55 0.27 -15.74 -9.41
N ILE A 56 -0.93 -16.18 -8.98
CA ILE A 56 -2.20 -15.58 -9.42
C ILE A 56 -2.52 -14.31 -8.61
N ALA A 57 -2.18 -14.32 -7.33
CA ALA A 57 -2.33 -13.16 -6.46
C ALA A 57 -1.42 -12.00 -6.90
N GLU A 58 -0.20 -12.28 -7.34
CA GLU A 58 0.74 -11.25 -7.81
C GLU A 58 0.28 -10.56 -9.11
N LYS A 59 -0.25 -11.33 -10.08
CA LYS A 59 -0.84 -10.76 -11.31
C LYS A 59 -2.06 -9.89 -11.03
N ARG A 60 -2.95 -10.33 -10.13
CA ARG A 60 -4.09 -9.51 -9.69
C ARG A 60 -3.67 -8.26 -8.93
N LYS A 61 -2.58 -8.31 -8.16
CA LYS A 61 -2.00 -7.14 -7.46
C LYS A 61 -1.47 -6.08 -8.42
N ARG A 62 -0.83 -6.49 -9.52
CA ARG A 62 -0.30 -5.56 -10.52
C ARG A 62 -1.44 -4.87 -11.29
N ALA A 63 -2.42 -5.65 -11.73
CA ALA A 63 -3.62 -5.13 -12.38
C ALA A 63 -4.41 -4.18 -11.47
N LEU A 64 -4.62 -4.54 -10.19
CA LEU A 64 -5.33 -3.67 -9.26
C LEU A 64 -4.62 -2.33 -9.11
N VAL A 65 -3.30 -2.35 -8.83
CA VAL A 65 -2.49 -1.15 -8.57
C VAL A 65 -2.35 -0.26 -9.80
N GLU A 66 -2.16 -0.82 -11.00
CA GLU A 66 -2.16 -0.02 -12.24
C GLU A 66 -3.51 0.69 -12.45
N THR A 67 -4.64 0.06 -12.13
CA THR A 67 -5.96 0.71 -12.16
C THR A 67 -6.19 1.72 -11.03
N ILE A 68 -5.37 1.75 -9.97
CA ILE A 68 -5.48 2.80 -8.92
C ILE A 68 -4.51 3.96 -9.17
N LEU A 69 -3.37 3.70 -9.82
CA LEU A 69 -2.34 4.71 -10.05
C LEU A 69 -2.48 5.42 -11.41
N PHE A 70 -3.08 4.77 -12.42
CA PHE A 70 -3.22 5.29 -13.79
C PHE A 70 -4.67 5.28 -14.32
N GLY A 71 -5.65 4.96 -13.46
CA GLY A 71 -7.08 4.90 -13.80
C GLY A 71 -7.87 6.04 -13.20
#